data_AF-A0A957SX64-F1
#
_entry.id   AF-A0A957SX64-F1
#
_cell.length_a   1.000
_cell.length_b   1.000
_cell.length_c   1.000
_cell.angle_alpha   90.00
_cell.angle_beta   90.00
_cell.angle_gamma   90.00
#
_symmetry.space_group_name_H-M   'P 1'
#
loop_
_entity.id
_entity.type
_entity.pdbx_description
1 polymer ?
#
loop_
_entity_poly.entity_id
_entity_poly.type
_entity_poly.pdbx_seq_one_letter_code
_entity_poly.pdbx_strand_id
1 'polypeptide(L)'
;MRRPEIFISAATTDLKSTREAVKQAVDTIGCHGFSQETFAPDYHTVTAMLRNHIAACDAVIHIVGICYGSEPKDVPADHIRRSFTQMEFDLAVELNRPLYVFVCTEDYPYDPHDNEPFAQARLQQKHREDCLNREEIWEKVATPQELVLRVSQLQAKLKRLERHIVDTGEFIRELVTVVEDTHRIVASGPKLKPLSIPVTGEPGLLHSDRRVRFVCREDEIGELEAFIDGPQQVAWQLWLGAAGMGKTRLAFEFCRQIDQSWQERPGDWHAGFLDFKRSQAGEWSSWRPSKPTFIVIDYVEEHADEVSTLIEQVAQSAQHASFPKVRFLLLNRDKEVKWFDRFYGHDDHTSWIASTAFVTMEGQNRSEHKLKPFAQTDLHTVVAAIIEARNAIPPQTADRLAQWGEQSNHTSHPSMIDQIVSKFSGAMFELRPLFVALATEAVLDGRELSTMNHESLAREAIQHEVAMWRKYFSGENADDDLRQHQTLVALATSAEGFDLPVGYRSLYEQLAAHGLEDSIPPPRTFAHDYDSLEKFYSLGRDDDGERIPALRPDYIGELFVLDHLQSSLKTPSIQRAFAASTLALHPEGVL
;
A
#
# COMPACT_ATOMS: atom_id res chain seq x y z
N MET A 1 -20.91 -0.82 -40.68
CA MET A 1 -20.92 0.59 -40.23
C MET A 1 -22.25 1.20 -40.63
N ARG A 2 -22.94 1.87 -39.70
CA ARG A 2 -24.16 2.65 -39.99
C ARG A 2 -23.76 3.86 -40.85
N ARG A 3 -24.52 4.17 -41.91
CA ARG A 3 -24.34 5.41 -42.67
C ARG A 3 -24.83 6.57 -41.80
N PRO A 4 -24.06 7.67 -41.64
CA PRO A 4 -24.50 8.81 -40.85
C PRO A 4 -25.82 9.39 -41.37
N GLU A 5 -26.77 9.68 -40.48
CA GLU A 5 -28.05 10.28 -40.82
C GLU A 5 -28.00 11.80 -40.60
N ILE A 6 -28.34 12.56 -41.64
CA ILE A 6 -28.24 14.02 -41.63
C ILE A 6 -29.64 14.61 -41.80
N PHE A 7 -30.09 15.39 -40.82
CA PHE A 7 -31.35 16.09 -40.91
C PHE A 7 -31.19 17.35 -41.77
N ILE A 8 -32.03 17.52 -42.79
CA ILE A 8 -31.97 18.66 -43.72
C ILE A 8 -33.17 19.56 -43.46
N SER A 9 -32.91 20.68 -42.81
CA SER A 9 -33.88 21.70 -42.43
C SER A 9 -33.88 22.83 -43.47
N ALA A 10 -35.00 22.99 -44.17
CA ALA A 10 -35.23 24.09 -45.11
C ALA A 10 -36.73 24.31 -45.33
N ALA A 11 -37.15 25.57 -45.47
CA ALA A 11 -38.53 25.90 -45.79
C ALA A 11 -38.89 25.40 -47.19
N THR A 12 -40.03 24.70 -47.31
CA THR A 12 -40.47 24.15 -48.61
C THR A 12 -40.99 25.25 -49.54
N THR A 13 -41.36 26.41 -48.99
CA THR A 13 -41.95 27.53 -49.76
C THR A 13 -41.01 28.08 -50.82
N ASP A 14 -39.73 28.29 -50.47
CA ASP A 14 -38.74 28.97 -51.31
C ASP A 14 -37.48 28.12 -51.61
N LEU A 15 -37.28 27.00 -50.90
CA LEU A 15 -36.07 26.19 -50.98
C LEU A 15 -36.33 24.69 -51.18
N LYS A 16 -37.47 24.31 -51.78
CA LYS A 16 -37.77 22.90 -52.07
C LYS A 16 -36.73 22.27 -52.99
N SER A 17 -36.43 22.91 -54.12
CA SER A 17 -35.45 22.41 -55.10
C SER A 17 -34.05 22.33 -54.49
N THR A 18 -33.67 23.34 -53.70
CA THR A 18 -32.41 23.37 -52.96
C THR A 18 -32.31 22.23 -51.94
N ARG A 19 -33.38 21.96 -51.18
CA ARG A 19 -33.42 20.88 -50.20
C ARG A 19 -33.23 19.51 -50.87
N GLU A 20 -33.88 19.29 -52.01
CA GLU A 20 -33.72 18.07 -52.80
C GLU A 20 -32.28 17.91 -53.33
N ALA A 21 -31.67 18.99 -53.83
CA ALA A 21 -30.29 18.98 -54.30
C ALA A 21 -29.28 18.68 -53.16
N VAL A 22 -29.49 19.26 -51.98
CA VAL A 22 -28.65 18.98 -50.80
C VAL A 22 -28.83 17.54 -50.32
N LYS A 23 -30.07 17.02 -50.33
CA LYS A 23 -30.33 15.62 -50.00
C LYS A 23 -29.56 14.66 -50.90
N GLN A 24 -29.58 14.89 -52.22
CA GLN A 24 -28.80 14.10 -53.17
C GLN A 24 -27.28 14.23 -52.93
N ALA A 25 -26.80 15.43 -52.59
CA ALA A 25 -25.38 15.64 -52.28
C ALA A 25 -24.95 14.89 -51.01
N VAL A 26 -25.78 14.90 -49.97
CA VAL A 26 -25.57 14.15 -48.71
C VAL A 26 -25.53 12.64 -48.98
N ASP A 27 -26.45 12.13 -49.81
CA ASP A 27 -26.47 10.71 -50.18
C ASP A 27 -25.21 10.31 -50.98
N THR A 28 -24.72 11.20 -51.85
CA THR A 28 -23.52 10.98 -52.69
C THR A 28 -22.23 10.88 -51.87
N ILE A 29 -22.14 11.60 -50.74
CA ILE A 29 -20.98 11.52 -49.84
C ILE A 29 -21.03 10.35 -48.84
N GLY A 30 -22.00 9.45 -49.00
CA GLY A 30 -22.12 8.22 -48.20
C GLY A 30 -22.88 8.38 -46.88
N CYS A 31 -23.55 9.52 -46.69
CA CYS A 31 -24.50 9.74 -45.60
C CYS A 31 -25.93 9.41 -46.08
N HIS A 32 -26.92 9.55 -45.21
CA HIS A 32 -28.34 9.44 -45.55
C HIS A 32 -29.05 10.76 -45.21
N GLY A 33 -29.56 11.46 -46.22
CA GLY A 33 -30.29 12.71 -46.04
C GLY A 33 -31.74 12.47 -45.63
N PHE A 34 -32.15 12.99 -44.48
CA PHE A 34 -33.52 12.92 -43.98
C PHE A 34 -34.17 14.31 -43.94
N SER A 35 -35.41 14.44 -44.38
CA SER A 35 -36.20 15.68 -44.32
C SER A 35 -37.65 15.34 -43.99
N GLN A 36 -38.26 16.06 -43.05
CA GLN A 36 -39.66 15.86 -42.70
C GLN A 36 -40.57 16.60 -43.68
N GLU A 37 -41.52 15.88 -44.28
CA GLU A 37 -42.48 16.47 -45.23
C GLU A 37 -43.91 16.51 -44.71
N THR A 38 -44.24 15.69 -43.71
CA THR A 38 -45.59 15.61 -43.12
C THR A 38 -45.56 16.06 -41.67
N PHE A 39 -46.35 17.06 -41.30
CA PHE A 39 -46.38 17.61 -39.95
C PHE A 39 -47.75 17.41 -39.31
N ALA A 40 -47.76 17.12 -38.01
CA ALA A 40 -49.00 17.15 -37.22
C ALA A 40 -49.53 18.59 -37.11
N PRO A 41 -50.85 18.79 -36.92
CA PRO A 41 -51.43 20.13 -36.85
C PRO A 41 -51.12 20.88 -35.55
N ASP A 42 -50.84 20.17 -34.46
CA ASP A 42 -50.67 20.73 -33.12
C ASP A 42 -49.20 20.88 -32.68
N TYR A 43 -48.91 21.89 -31.87
CA TYR A 43 -47.56 22.31 -31.49
C TYR A 43 -46.78 21.24 -30.72
N HIS A 44 -47.40 20.59 -29.73
CA HIS A 44 -46.72 19.61 -28.87
C HIS A 44 -46.33 18.35 -29.64
N THR A 45 -47.22 17.83 -30.48
CA THR A 45 -46.93 16.65 -31.30
C THR A 45 -45.83 16.92 -32.30
N VAL A 46 -45.83 18.09 -32.94
CA VAL A 46 -44.73 18.48 -33.85
C VAL A 46 -43.41 18.64 -33.11
N THR A 47 -43.41 19.29 -31.94
CA THR A 47 -42.18 19.49 -31.15
C THR A 47 -41.57 18.15 -30.73
N ALA A 48 -42.39 17.22 -30.22
CA ALA A 48 -41.94 15.89 -29.81
C ALA A 48 -41.44 15.06 -31.02
N MET A 49 -42.15 15.11 -32.14
CA MET A 49 -41.76 14.44 -33.38
C MET A 49 -40.40 14.96 -33.90
N LEU A 50 -40.26 16.28 -34.01
CA LEU A 50 -39.02 16.92 -34.48
C LEU A 50 -37.85 16.62 -33.55
N ARG A 51 -38.05 16.70 -32.22
CA ARG A 51 -37.03 16.33 -31.24
C ARG A 51 -36.55 14.89 -31.44
N ASN A 52 -37.48 13.94 -31.63
CA ASN A 52 -37.12 12.53 -31.84
C ASN A 52 -36.33 12.32 -33.14
N HIS A 53 -36.76 12.92 -34.25
CA HIS A 53 -36.05 12.80 -35.52
C HIS A 53 -34.67 13.44 -35.46
N ILE A 54 -34.55 14.65 -34.92
CA ILE A 54 -33.27 15.36 -34.80
C ILE A 54 -32.32 14.62 -33.84
N ALA A 55 -32.83 14.06 -32.74
CA ALA A 55 -32.02 13.28 -31.81
C ALA A 55 -31.51 11.96 -32.41
N ALA A 56 -32.23 11.38 -33.38
CA ALA A 56 -31.80 10.18 -34.08
C ALA A 56 -30.72 10.43 -35.14
N CYS A 57 -30.61 11.67 -35.63
CA CYS A 57 -29.61 12.10 -36.60
C CYS A 57 -28.25 12.45 -35.98
N ASP A 58 -27.20 12.29 -36.76
CA ASP A 58 -25.81 12.54 -36.38
C ASP A 58 -25.42 14.01 -36.57
N ALA A 59 -26.08 14.73 -37.49
CA ALA A 59 -25.92 16.17 -37.69
C ALA A 59 -27.16 16.81 -38.34
N VAL A 60 -27.21 18.14 -38.32
CA VAL A 60 -28.26 18.96 -38.94
C VAL A 60 -27.64 19.95 -39.93
N ILE A 61 -28.16 19.96 -41.15
CA ILE A 61 -27.90 21.01 -42.14
C ILE A 61 -29.12 21.92 -42.17
N HIS A 62 -28.93 23.18 -41.78
CA HIS A 62 -29.99 24.18 -41.77
C HIS A 62 -29.75 25.21 -42.87
N ILE A 63 -30.67 25.31 -43.81
CA ILE A 63 -30.60 26.18 -44.99
C ILE A 63 -31.63 27.30 -44.81
N VAL A 64 -31.14 28.53 -44.72
CA VAL A 64 -31.95 29.70 -44.38
C VAL A 64 -32.28 30.50 -45.64
N GLY A 65 -33.54 30.43 -46.05
CA GLY A 65 -34.12 31.19 -47.15
C GLY A 65 -34.74 32.52 -46.72
N ILE A 66 -35.55 33.11 -47.60
CA ILE A 66 -36.25 34.39 -47.38
C ILE A 66 -37.69 34.19 -46.88
N CYS A 67 -38.27 33.01 -47.06
CA CYS A 67 -39.61 32.69 -46.53
C CYS A 67 -39.56 32.08 -45.13
N TYR A 68 -40.55 32.44 -44.33
CA TYR A 68 -40.82 31.91 -43.00
C TYR A 68 -41.34 30.48 -43.06
N GLY A 69 -42.25 30.20 -43.99
CA GLY A 69 -42.87 28.89 -44.17
C GLY A 69 -44.07 28.62 -43.26
N SER A 70 -44.34 27.33 -43.03
CA SER A 70 -45.49 26.88 -42.23
C SER A 70 -45.17 26.82 -40.74
N GLU A 71 -46.20 27.05 -39.91
CA GLU A 71 -46.13 27.03 -38.45
C GLU A 71 -47.25 26.16 -37.85
N PRO A 72 -47.07 25.64 -36.62
CA PRO A 72 -48.13 24.93 -35.90
C PRO A 72 -49.29 25.85 -35.50
N LYS A 73 -50.52 25.33 -35.45
CA LYS A 73 -51.75 26.14 -35.24
C LYS A 73 -51.99 26.56 -33.79
N ASP A 74 -51.57 25.74 -32.82
CA ASP A 74 -51.89 25.90 -31.40
C ASP A 74 -50.62 26.19 -30.56
N VAL A 75 -49.91 27.27 -30.89
CA VAL A 75 -48.70 27.69 -30.15
C VAL A 75 -49.11 28.26 -28.76
N PRO A 76 -48.54 27.76 -27.64
CA PRO A 76 -48.77 28.31 -26.31
C PRO A 76 -48.46 29.82 -26.23
N ALA A 77 -49.25 30.57 -25.46
CA ALA A 77 -49.14 32.04 -25.37
C ALA A 77 -47.80 32.54 -24.78
N ASP A 78 -47.07 31.66 -24.09
CA ASP A 78 -45.77 31.87 -23.46
C ASP A 78 -44.58 31.47 -24.37
N HIS A 79 -44.84 31.04 -25.60
CA HIS A 79 -43.80 30.64 -26.55
C HIS A 79 -43.64 31.61 -27.71
N ILE A 80 -42.39 31.77 -28.15
CA ILE A 80 -42.08 32.58 -29.33
C ILE A 80 -42.63 31.86 -30.56
N ARG A 81 -43.34 32.60 -31.40
CA ARG A 81 -43.89 32.09 -32.66
C ARG A 81 -42.74 31.67 -33.60
N ARG A 82 -42.71 30.38 -33.96
CA ARG A 82 -41.67 29.75 -34.81
C ARG A 82 -42.31 28.96 -35.95
N SER A 83 -41.67 28.98 -37.13
CA SER A 83 -42.01 28.05 -38.21
C SER A 83 -41.40 26.67 -37.93
N PHE A 84 -41.85 25.63 -38.64
CA PHE A 84 -41.26 24.29 -38.48
C PHE A 84 -39.75 24.29 -38.69
N THR A 85 -39.27 25.00 -39.72
CA THR A 85 -37.84 25.12 -40.02
C THR A 85 -37.06 25.84 -38.91
N GLN A 86 -37.65 26.87 -38.30
CA GLN A 86 -37.02 27.56 -37.17
C GLN A 86 -37.02 26.68 -35.90
N MET A 87 -38.09 25.90 -35.67
CA MET A 87 -38.14 24.92 -34.57
C MET A 87 -37.08 23.83 -34.74
N GLU A 88 -36.84 23.36 -35.96
CA GLU A 88 -35.78 22.38 -36.26
C GLU A 88 -34.39 22.93 -35.90
N PHE A 89 -34.13 24.21 -36.19
CA PHE A 89 -32.91 24.90 -35.78
C PHE A 89 -32.80 25.00 -34.25
N ASP A 90 -33.84 25.50 -33.58
CA ASP A 90 -33.86 25.69 -32.13
C ASP A 90 -33.62 24.34 -31.40
N LEU A 91 -34.26 23.26 -31.87
CA LEU A 91 -34.08 21.90 -31.33
C LEU A 91 -32.70 21.32 -31.60
N ALA A 92 -32.10 21.60 -32.77
CA ALA A 92 -30.74 21.17 -33.08
C ALA A 92 -29.71 21.81 -32.12
N VAL A 93 -29.89 23.09 -31.82
CA VAL A 93 -29.09 23.82 -30.82
C VAL A 93 -29.31 23.24 -29.43
N GLU A 94 -30.56 23.03 -29.02
CA GLU A 94 -30.89 22.52 -27.69
C GLU A 94 -30.33 21.10 -27.44
N LEU A 95 -30.38 20.23 -28.45
CA LEU A 95 -29.85 18.86 -28.38
C LEU A 95 -28.33 18.77 -28.59
N ASN A 96 -27.66 19.93 -28.71
CA ASN A 96 -26.23 20.05 -28.98
C ASN A 96 -25.76 19.21 -30.18
N ARG A 97 -26.58 19.17 -31.24
CA ARG A 97 -26.26 18.44 -32.47
C ARG A 97 -25.30 19.26 -33.32
N PRO A 98 -24.32 18.63 -34.00
CA PRO A 98 -23.51 19.31 -35.00
C PRO A 98 -24.42 20.00 -36.02
N LEU A 99 -24.37 21.34 -36.06
CA LEU A 99 -25.30 22.17 -36.81
C LEU A 99 -24.54 23.02 -37.82
N TYR A 100 -24.79 22.77 -39.10
CA TYR A 100 -24.20 23.50 -40.22
C TYR A 100 -25.23 24.46 -40.80
N VAL A 101 -24.97 25.75 -40.71
CA VAL A 101 -25.91 26.79 -41.11
C VAL A 101 -25.47 27.42 -42.42
N PHE A 102 -26.36 27.40 -43.42
CA PHE A 102 -26.14 28.05 -44.71
C PHE A 102 -27.18 29.14 -44.91
N VAL A 103 -26.74 30.39 -45.03
CA VAL A 103 -27.64 31.53 -45.23
C VAL A 103 -27.63 31.94 -46.69
N CYS A 104 -28.75 31.74 -47.38
CA CYS A 104 -28.91 32.11 -48.79
C CYS A 104 -28.95 33.64 -48.94
N THR A 105 -28.22 34.19 -49.91
CA THR A 105 -28.22 35.64 -50.20
C THR A 105 -29.56 36.10 -50.79
N GLU A 106 -29.82 37.41 -50.81
CA GLU A 106 -31.04 37.96 -51.43
C GLU A 106 -31.15 37.61 -52.92
N ASP A 107 -30.02 37.56 -53.63
CA ASP A 107 -29.98 37.20 -55.06
C ASP A 107 -29.95 35.69 -55.34
N TYR A 108 -30.17 34.86 -54.32
CA TYR A 108 -30.21 33.39 -54.49
C TYR A 108 -31.40 33.01 -55.39
N PRO A 109 -31.27 32.01 -56.29
CA PRO A 109 -32.36 31.60 -57.17
C PRO A 109 -33.40 30.77 -56.39
N TYR A 110 -34.25 31.44 -55.61
CA TYR A 110 -35.32 30.83 -54.83
C TYR A 110 -36.41 30.22 -55.74
N ASP A 111 -37.09 29.20 -55.22
CA ASP A 111 -38.27 28.64 -55.88
C ASP A 111 -39.39 29.71 -55.97
N PRO A 112 -40.24 29.70 -57.01
CA PRO A 112 -41.35 30.64 -57.12
C PRO A 112 -42.29 30.57 -55.91
N HIS A 113 -42.52 31.70 -55.25
CA HIS A 113 -43.34 31.80 -54.05
C HIS A 113 -44.16 33.11 -54.04
N ASP A 114 -45.27 33.10 -53.31
CA ASP A 114 -46.07 34.29 -53.04
C ASP A 114 -45.49 35.09 -51.87
N ASN A 115 -45.81 36.39 -51.82
CA ASN A 115 -45.39 37.24 -50.70
C ASN A 115 -46.07 36.79 -49.39
N GLU A 116 -45.26 36.54 -48.36
CA GLU A 116 -45.78 36.22 -47.03
C GLU A 116 -46.26 37.47 -46.28
N PRO A 117 -47.23 37.33 -45.35
CA PRO A 117 -47.65 38.39 -44.44
C PRO A 117 -46.46 39.07 -43.75
N PHE A 118 -46.55 40.40 -43.59
CA PHE A 118 -45.49 41.23 -43.01
C PHE A 118 -44.97 40.71 -41.65
N ALA A 119 -45.85 40.15 -40.82
CA ALA A 119 -45.47 39.57 -39.53
C ALA A 119 -44.54 38.35 -39.67
N GLN A 120 -44.78 37.48 -40.64
CA GLN A 120 -43.96 36.29 -40.91
C GLN A 120 -42.63 36.68 -41.56
N ALA A 121 -42.65 37.60 -42.53
CA ALA A 121 -41.44 38.14 -43.14
C ALA A 121 -40.50 38.76 -42.10
N ARG A 122 -41.02 39.52 -41.13
CA ARG A 122 -40.22 40.10 -40.03
C ARG A 122 -39.61 39.02 -39.12
N LEU A 123 -40.34 37.96 -38.81
CA LEU A 123 -39.82 36.85 -38.01
C LEU A 123 -38.72 36.09 -38.75
N GLN A 124 -38.86 35.91 -40.07
CA GLN A 124 -37.84 35.28 -40.89
C GLN A 124 -36.60 36.14 -41.03
N GLN A 125 -36.76 37.46 -41.22
CA GLN A 125 -35.63 38.38 -41.25
C GLN A 125 -34.84 38.34 -39.93
N LYS A 126 -35.55 38.33 -38.79
CA LYS A 126 -34.90 38.18 -37.48
C LYS A 126 -34.12 36.86 -37.38
N HIS A 127 -34.70 35.74 -37.80
CA HIS A 127 -34.03 34.44 -37.79
C HIS A 127 -32.76 34.42 -38.66
N ARG A 128 -32.81 35.06 -39.84
CA ARG A 128 -31.64 35.25 -40.72
C ARG A 128 -30.55 36.06 -40.02
N GLU A 129 -30.90 37.15 -39.34
CA GLU A 129 -29.96 37.96 -38.56
C GLU A 129 -29.35 37.16 -37.39
N ASP A 130 -30.18 36.42 -36.65
CA ASP A 130 -29.74 35.57 -35.53
C ASP A 130 -28.74 34.49 -36.00
N CYS A 131 -28.99 33.87 -37.16
CA CYS A 131 -28.07 32.91 -37.77
C CYS A 131 -26.74 33.54 -38.21
N LEU A 132 -26.75 34.80 -38.68
CA LEU A 132 -25.53 35.52 -39.11
C LEU A 132 -24.70 36.05 -37.94
N ASN A 133 -25.31 36.26 -36.77
CA ASN A 133 -24.63 36.77 -35.57
C ASN A 133 -24.09 35.66 -34.66
N ARG A 134 -24.25 34.39 -35.06
CA ARG A 134 -23.80 33.24 -34.29
C ARG A 134 -22.27 33.10 -34.31
N GLU A 135 -21.66 32.74 -33.17
CA GLU A 135 -20.20 32.55 -33.05
C GLU A 135 -19.72 31.26 -33.75
N GLU A 136 -20.60 30.27 -33.88
CA GLU A 136 -20.33 28.99 -34.55
C GLU A 136 -20.37 29.07 -36.10
N ILE A 137 -19.94 28.00 -36.78
CA ILE A 137 -19.74 27.93 -38.23
C ILE A 137 -21.06 28.15 -39.00
N TRP A 138 -21.21 29.33 -39.62
CA TRP A 138 -22.20 29.60 -40.67
C TRP A 138 -21.51 30.05 -41.97
N GLU A 139 -22.14 29.80 -43.11
CA GLU A 139 -21.62 30.21 -44.42
C GLU A 139 -22.73 30.89 -45.24
N LYS A 140 -22.43 32.03 -45.87
CA LYS A 140 -23.32 32.64 -46.87
C LYS A 140 -23.17 31.91 -48.20
N VAL A 141 -24.28 31.63 -48.86
CA VAL A 141 -24.29 30.94 -50.17
C VAL A 141 -25.13 31.71 -51.18
N ALA A 142 -24.57 31.91 -52.37
CA ALA A 142 -25.25 32.67 -53.44
C ALA A 142 -25.93 31.77 -54.47
N THR A 143 -25.54 30.50 -54.57
CA THR A 143 -26.06 29.57 -55.58
C THR A 143 -26.28 28.15 -55.03
N PRO A 144 -27.20 27.35 -55.61
CA PRO A 144 -27.36 25.94 -55.27
C PRO A 144 -26.09 25.11 -55.49
N GLN A 145 -25.30 25.40 -56.53
CA GLN A 145 -24.06 24.69 -56.84
C GLN A 145 -22.99 24.94 -55.78
N GLU A 146 -22.88 26.18 -55.28
CA GLU A 146 -21.99 26.52 -54.17
C GLU A 146 -22.38 25.73 -52.91
N LEU A 147 -23.67 25.70 -52.57
CA LEU A 147 -24.18 24.96 -51.42
C LEU A 147 -23.84 23.46 -51.52
N VAL A 148 -24.12 22.83 -52.67
CA VAL A 148 -23.80 21.42 -52.93
C VAL A 148 -22.29 21.15 -52.79
N LEU A 149 -21.45 22.06 -53.29
CA LEU A 149 -19.99 21.95 -53.14
C LEU A 149 -19.56 22.04 -51.67
N ARG A 150 -20.12 22.97 -50.89
CA ARG A 150 -19.82 23.11 -49.45
C ARG A 150 -20.23 21.87 -48.67
N VAL A 151 -21.43 21.35 -48.94
CA VAL A 151 -21.94 20.11 -48.34
C VAL A 151 -21.01 18.94 -48.68
N SER A 152 -20.54 18.85 -49.92
CA SER A 152 -19.60 17.80 -50.34
C SER A 152 -18.24 17.89 -49.63
N GLN A 153 -17.78 19.09 -49.28
CA GLN A 153 -16.53 19.32 -48.54
C GLN A 153 -16.62 18.97 -47.05
N LEU A 154 -17.83 18.86 -46.47
CA LEU A 154 -18.01 18.46 -45.06
C LEU A 154 -17.42 17.06 -44.78
N GLN A 155 -17.47 16.15 -45.77
CA GLN A 155 -16.88 14.81 -45.66
C GLN A 155 -15.36 14.87 -45.39
N ALA A 156 -14.65 15.84 -45.97
CA ALA A 156 -13.21 16.01 -45.78
C ALA A 156 -12.87 16.54 -44.39
N LYS A 157 -13.71 17.41 -43.81
CA LYS A 157 -13.57 17.91 -42.43
C LYS A 157 -13.88 16.82 -41.41
N LEU A 158 -14.95 16.04 -41.61
CA LEU A 158 -15.33 14.91 -40.75
C LEU A 158 -14.25 13.82 -40.71
N LYS A 159 -13.73 13.38 -41.86
CA LYS A 159 -12.62 12.41 -41.94
C LYS A 159 -11.31 12.91 -41.30
N ARG A 160 -11.15 14.22 -41.13
CA ARG A 160 -9.97 14.83 -40.48
C ARG A 160 -10.14 14.88 -38.96
N LEU A 161 -11.36 15.15 -38.48
CA LEU A 161 -11.74 15.05 -37.07
C LEU A 161 -11.74 13.60 -36.57
N GLU A 162 -12.26 12.64 -37.35
CA GLU A 162 -12.21 11.21 -37.00
C GLU A 162 -10.77 10.69 -36.84
N ARG A 163 -9.87 11.07 -37.76
CA ARG A 163 -8.43 10.75 -37.62
C ARG A 163 -7.84 11.34 -36.35
N HIS A 164 -8.17 12.59 -36.03
CA HIS A 164 -7.65 13.22 -34.82
C HIS A 164 -8.17 12.58 -33.53
N ILE A 165 -9.42 12.11 -33.51
CA ILE A 165 -10.01 11.38 -32.39
C ILE A 165 -9.36 10.00 -32.23
N VAL A 166 -9.10 9.29 -33.33
CA VAL A 166 -8.38 8.00 -33.31
C VAL A 166 -6.94 8.19 -32.82
N ASP A 167 -6.21 9.18 -33.35
CA ASP A 167 -4.84 9.49 -32.93
C ASP A 167 -4.78 9.90 -31.45
N THR A 168 -5.74 10.71 -30.99
CA THR A 168 -5.84 11.12 -29.57
C THR A 168 -6.22 9.93 -28.68
N GLY A 169 -7.07 9.03 -29.16
CA GLY A 169 -7.44 7.81 -28.45
C GLY A 169 -6.33 6.75 -28.39
N GLU A 170 -5.44 6.70 -29.39
CA GLU A 170 -4.18 5.93 -29.32
C GLU A 170 -3.21 6.58 -28.33
N PHE A 171 -3.04 7.91 -28.39
CA PHE A 171 -2.18 8.63 -27.46
C PHE A 171 -2.64 8.52 -26.00
N ILE A 172 -3.96 8.61 -25.73
CA ILE A 172 -4.52 8.40 -24.40
C ILE A 172 -4.33 6.95 -23.96
N ARG A 173 -4.51 5.96 -24.85
CA ARG A 173 -4.23 4.56 -24.51
C ARG A 173 -2.77 4.36 -24.18
N GLU A 174 -1.85 4.89 -24.98
CA GLU A 174 -0.41 4.83 -24.72
C GLU A 174 -0.04 5.50 -23.39
N LEU A 175 -0.62 6.67 -23.08
CA LEU A 175 -0.48 7.33 -21.78
C LEU A 175 -1.05 6.50 -20.63
N VAL A 176 -2.21 5.87 -20.79
CA VAL A 176 -2.79 4.99 -19.77
C VAL A 176 -1.89 3.78 -19.55
N THR A 177 -1.37 3.14 -20.61
CA THR A 177 -0.41 2.03 -20.48
C THR A 177 0.87 2.48 -19.77
N VAL A 178 1.42 3.65 -20.12
CA VAL A 178 2.61 4.20 -19.45
C VAL A 178 2.32 4.52 -17.98
N VAL A 179 1.14 5.05 -17.65
CA VAL A 179 0.73 5.32 -16.27
C VAL A 179 0.50 4.03 -15.50
N GLU A 180 -0.13 3.01 -16.09
CA GLU A 180 -0.32 1.69 -15.49
C GLU A 180 0.99 0.95 -15.28
N ASP A 181 1.91 1.01 -16.25
CA ASP A 181 3.27 0.45 -16.14
C ASP A 181 4.08 1.21 -15.09
N THR A 182 3.98 2.54 -15.05
CA THR A 182 4.62 3.36 -14.01
C THR A 182 4.03 3.04 -12.64
N HIS A 183 2.71 2.91 -12.52
CA HIS A 183 2.05 2.56 -11.27
C HIS A 183 2.44 1.14 -10.84
N ARG A 184 2.54 0.19 -11.77
CA ARG A 184 3.04 -1.16 -11.51
C ARG A 184 4.50 -1.12 -11.04
N ILE A 185 5.37 -0.35 -11.69
CA ILE A 185 6.78 -0.18 -11.29
C ILE A 185 6.92 0.49 -9.92
N VAL A 186 6.07 1.47 -9.61
CA VAL A 186 6.10 2.24 -8.35
C VAL A 186 5.41 1.50 -7.20
N ALA A 187 4.36 0.73 -7.47
CA ALA A 187 3.62 -0.03 -6.47
C ALA A 187 4.23 -1.42 -6.21
N SER A 188 4.94 -1.98 -7.19
CA SER A 188 5.67 -3.25 -7.04
C SER A 188 6.95 -3.12 -6.22
N GLY A 189 7.41 -4.24 -5.67
CA GLY A 189 8.67 -4.36 -4.92
C GLY A 189 8.49 -4.62 -3.42
N PRO A 190 9.58 -4.61 -2.66
CA PRO A 190 9.56 -4.92 -1.23
C PRO A 190 8.69 -3.95 -0.45
N LYS A 191 7.78 -4.49 0.37
CA LYS A 191 7.19 -3.75 1.49
C LYS A 191 8.08 -3.93 2.70
N LEU A 192 8.75 -2.86 3.10
CA LEU A 192 9.64 -2.86 4.26
C LEU A 192 8.90 -2.34 5.50
N LYS A 193 9.07 -3.02 6.63
CA LYS A 193 8.53 -2.61 7.92
C LYS A 193 9.11 -1.24 8.33
N PRO A 194 8.31 -0.36 8.95
CA PRO A 194 8.80 0.93 9.44
C PRO A 194 10.01 0.78 10.37
N LEU A 195 10.96 1.72 10.27
CA LEU A 195 12.12 1.82 11.17
C LEU A 195 11.84 2.67 12.42
N SER A 196 10.57 2.89 12.74
CA SER A 196 10.14 3.69 13.89
C SER A 196 10.59 3.06 15.22
N ILE A 197 10.76 3.92 16.22
CA ILE A 197 10.96 3.50 17.60
C ILE A 197 9.56 3.26 18.18
N PRO A 198 9.28 2.09 18.78
CA PRO A 198 8.06 1.89 19.55
C PRO A 198 7.90 3.02 20.58
N VAL A 199 6.68 3.54 20.74
CA VAL A 199 6.40 4.56 21.76
C VAL A 199 6.73 3.96 23.12
N THR A 200 7.64 4.59 23.87
CA THR A 200 8.05 4.15 25.19
C THR A 200 6.85 4.21 26.15
N GLY A 201 6.26 3.04 26.44
CA GLY A 201 5.29 2.85 27.51
C GLY A 201 5.97 2.55 28.87
N GLU A 202 5.14 2.29 29.88
CA GLU A 202 5.51 1.86 31.24
C GLU A 202 6.52 0.68 31.28
N PRO A 203 7.26 0.48 32.39
CA PRO A 203 8.48 -0.33 32.37
C PRO A 203 8.21 -1.84 32.17
N GLY A 204 8.61 -2.38 31.02
CA GLY A 204 8.79 -3.81 30.77
C GLY A 204 10.24 -4.31 30.93
N LEU A 205 10.56 -5.46 30.33
CA LEU A 205 11.91 -5.99 30.24
C LEU A 205 12.87 -5.03 29.53
N LEU A 206 14.01 -4.66 30.14
CA LEU A 206 14.96 -3.66 29.59
C LEU A 206 15.39 -3.89 28.12
N HIS A 207 15.34 -5.13 27.66
CA HIS A 207 15.83 -5.56 26.36
C HIS A 207 14.76 -5.57 25.25
N SER A 208 13.48 -5.36 25.56
CA SER A 208 12.39 -5.32 24.57
C SER A 208 12.26 -3.98 23.86
N ASP A 209 12.55 -2.88 24.53
CA ASP A 209 12.28 -1.52 24.01
C ASP A 209 13.54 -0.80 23.56
N ARG A 210 14.62 -1.56 23.29
CA ARG A 210 15.89 -0.99 22.81
C ARG A 210 16.47 0.08 23.76
N ARG A 211 16.07 0.04 25.04
CA ARG A 211 16.51 0.96 26.11
C ARG A 211 18.00 0.84 26.38
N VAL A 212 18.54 -0.37 26.28
CA VAL A 212 19.98 -0.60 26.33
C VAL A 212 20.60 -0.09 25.03
N ARG A 213 21.56 0.83 25.17
CA ARG A 213 22.33 1.39 24.06
C ARG A 213 22.99 0.28 23.24
N PHE A 214 23.01 0.43 21.92
CA PHE A 214 23.74 -0.45 21.04
C PHE A 214 25.25 -0.17 21.14
N VAL A 215 26.04 -1.14 21.60
CA VAL A 215 27.49 -1.02 21.90
C VAL A 215 28.23 -2.31 21.56
N CYS A 216 29.55 -2.23 21.37
CA CYS A 216 30.45 -3.38 21.23
C CYS A 216 30.15 -4.25 20.00
N ARG A 217 29.76 -3.60 18.90
CA ARG A 217 29.44 -4.22 17.60
C ARG A 217 30.04 -3.44 16.43
N GLU A 218 31.09 -2.66 16.69
CA GLU A 218 31.73 -1.77 15.72
C GLU A 218 32.35 -2.58 14.56
N ASP A 219 32.93 -3.75 14.85
CA ASP A 219 33.47 -4.65 13.84
C ASP A 219 32.36 -5.17 12.91
N GLU A 220 31.24 -5.64 13.48
CA GLU A 220 30.10 -6.14 12.70
C GLU A 220 29.42 -5.04 11.87
N ILE A 221 29.32 -3.82 12.40
CA ILE A 221 28.86 -2.65 11.62
C ILE A 221 29.82 -2.40 10.45
N GLY A 222 31.13 -2.41 10.67
CA GLY A 222 32.12 -2.26 9.61
C GLY A 222 32.03 -3.34 8.52
N GLU A 223 31.69 -4.58 8.88
CA GLU A 223 31.43 -5.66 7.91
C GLU A 223 30.17 -5.39 7.07
N LEU A 224 29.10 -4.84 7.67
CA LEU A 224 27.89 -4.44 6.94
C LEU A 224 28.12 -3.21 6.06
N GLU A 225 28.94 -2.26 6.49
CA GLU A 225 29.37 -1.11 5.66
C GLU A 225 30.15 -1.59 4.43
N ALA A 226 31.09 -2.52 4.60
CA ALA A 226 31.80 -3.14 3.48
C ALA A 226 30.85 -3.88 2.51
N PHE A 227 29.77 -4.49 3.04
CA PHE A 227 28.74 -5.14 2.23
C PHE A 227 27.95 -4.14 1.37
N ILE A 228 27.54 -3.01 1.95
CA ILE A 228 26.89 -1.90 1.24
C ILE A 228 27.78 -1.39 0.09
N ASP A 229 29.06 -1.18 0.39
CA ASP A 229 30.02 -0.62 -0.58
C ASP A 229 30.45 -1.60 -1.67
N GLY A 230 30.16 -2.89 -1.49
CA GLY A 230 30.49 -3.99 -2.39
C GLY A 230 30.28 -3.72 -3.89
N PRO A 231 31.08 -4.35 -4.78
CA PRO A 231 31.07 -4.06 -6.21
C PRO A 231 29.81 -4.56 -6.94
N GLN A 232 29.13 -5.58 -6.41
CA GLN A 232 27.98 -6.21 -7.05
C GLN A 232 26.76 -5.30 -7.08
N GLN A 233 25.99 -5.36 -8.17
CA GLN A 233 24.74 -4.62 -8.30
C GLN A 233 23.67 -5.19 -7.35
N VAL A 234 23.56 -6.52 -7.32
CA VAL A 234 22.71 -7.27 -6.40
C VAL A 234 23.61 -8.21 -5.62
N ALA A 235 23.52 -8.18 -4.29
CA ALA A 235 24.28 -9.11 -3.46
C ALA A 235 23.48 -9.56 -2.24
N TRP A 236 23.71 -10.80 -1.79
CA TRP A 236 23.21 -11.31 -0.53
C TRP A 236 24.34 -11.70 0.42
N GLN A 237 24.07 -11.59 1.72
CA GLN A 237 24.95 -12.02 2.79
C GLN A 237 24.12 -12.69 3.90
N LEU A 238 24.55 -13.86 4.35
CA LEU A 238 23.93 -14.65 5.40
C LEU A 238 24.67 -14.45 6.73
N TRP A 239 23.93 -14.04 7.76
CA TRP A 239 24.42 -13.84 9.11
C TRP A 239 23.79 -14.85 10.06
N LEU A 240 24.64 -15.68 10.65
CA LEU A 240 24.29 -16.77 11.55
C LEU A 240 24.56 -16.39 12.99
N GLY A 241 23.75 -16.90 13.91
CA GLY A 241 23.96 -16.69 15.33
C GLY A 241 22.83 -17.26 16.18
N ALA A 242 23.20 -17.96 17.25
CA ALA A 242 22.23 -18.55 18.17
C ALA A 242 21.26 -17.52 18.78
N ALA A 243 20.19 -18.01 19.42
CA ALA A 243 19.24 -17.16 20.12
C ALA A 243 19.95 -16.24 21.13
N GLY A 244 19.50 -14.97 21.20
CA GLY A 244 20.10 -13.95 22.07
C GLY A 244 21.39 -13.30 21.56
N MET A 245 21.89 -13.67 20.38
CA MET A 245 23.11 -13.07 19.77
C MET A 245 22.96 -11.61 19.32
N GLY A 246 21.73 -11.14 19.15
CA GLY A 246 21.44 -9.77 18.70
C GLY A 246 21.43 -9.56 17.18
N LYS A 247 21.20 -10.60 16.37
CA LYS A 247 21.11 -10.51 14.89
C LYS A 247 20.14 -9.41 14.43
N THR A 248 18.87 -9.54 14.83
CA THR A 248 17.79 -8.60 14.53
C THR A 248 18.10 -7.19 15.06
N ARG A 249 18.73 -7.09 16.23
CA ARG A 249 19.14 -5.81 16.83
C ARG A 249 20.22 -5.11 16.00
N LEU A 250 21.25 -5.84 15.58
CA LEU A 250 22.32 -5.34 14.71
C LEU A 250 21.75 -4.88 13.37
N ALA A 251 20.98 -5.73 12.69
CA ALA A 251 20.40 -5.42 11.39
C ALA A 251 19.49 -4.19 11.45
N PHE A 252 18.69 -4.06 12.51
CA PHE A 252 17.83 -2.91 12.72
C PHE A 252 18.59 -1.61 12.95
N GLU A 253 19.62 -1.62 13.82
CA GLU A 253 20.43 -0.43 14.05
C GLU A 253 21.20 -0.01 12.79
N PHE A 254 21.67 -0.98 12.01
CA PHE A 254 22.28 -0.70 10.72
C PHE A 254 21.29 -0.08 9.72
N CYS A 255 20.06 -0.60 9.62
CA CYS A 255 19.02 -0.01 8.77
C CYS A 255 18.77 1.47 9.12
N ARG A 256 18.72 1.81 10.41
CA ARG A 256 18.52 3.20 10.87
C ARG A 256 19.71 4.10 10.62
N GLN A 257 20.92 3.54 10.59
CA GLN A 257 22.14 4.27 10.26
C GLN A 257 22.11 4.72 8.79
N ILE A 258 21.67 3.85 7.86
CA ILE A 258 21.71 4.10 6.41
C ILE A 258 20.41 4.67 5.82
N ASP A 259 19.26 4.46 6.48
CA ASP A 259 17.96 5.05 6.13
C ASP A 259 17.43 5.88 7.31
N GLN A 260 17.52 7.20 7.19
CA GLN A 260 17.12 8.18 8.21
C GLN A 260 15.68 8.68 8.05
N SER A 261 14.86 8.02 7.21
CA SER A 261 13.47 8.39 6.97
C SER A 261 12.62 8.41 8.24
N TRP A 262 12.95 7.60 9.25
CA TRP A 262 12.32 7.60 10.58
C TRP A 262 12.53 8.90 11.38
N GLN A 263 13.47 9.76 10.96
CA GLN A 263 13.65 11.13 11.49
C GLN A 263 13.14 12.21 10.52
N GLU A 264 12.34 11.82 9.51
CA GLU A 264 11.92 12.70 8.41
C GLU A 264 13.10 13.30 7.63
N ARG A 265 14.25 12.62 7.64
CA ARG A 265 15.46 13.02 6.91
C ARG A 265 15.69 12.11 5.72
N PRO A 266 16.18 12.64 4.58
CA PRO A 266 16.55 11.80 3.45
C PRO A 266 17.78 10.95 3.82
N GLY A 267 17.68 9.63 3.63
CA GLY A 267 18.81 8.70 3.66
C GLY A 267 19.19 8.24 2.25
N ASP A 268 20.46 7.86 2.07
CA ASP A 268 21.01 7.41 0.78
C ASP A 268 20.47 6.03 0.36
N TRP A 269 20.02 5.23 1.34
CA TRP A 269 19.45 3.91 1.13
C TRP A 269 17.98 3.86 1.50
N HIS A 270 17.23 2.96 0.86
CA HIS A 270 15.99 2.43 1.39
C HIS A 270 16.31 1.21 2.22
N ALA A 271 16.04 1.20 3.52
CA ALA A 271 16.40 0.06 4.37
C ALA A 271 15.25 -0.40 5.26
N GLY A 272 15.17 -1.71 5.50
CA GLY A 272 14.20 -2.27 6.43
C GLY A 272 14.02 -3.77 6.34
N PHE A 273 13.17 -4.29 7.22
CA PHE A 273 12.82 -5.70 7.27
C PHE A 273 11.71 -6.00 6.27
N LEU A 274 11.88 -7.06 5.49
CA LEU A 274 10.85 -7.49 4.55
C LEU A 274 9.58 -7.91 5.30
N ASP A 275 8.44 -7.42 4.84
CA ASP A 275 7.13 -7.85 5.28
C ASP A 275 6.54 -8.78 4.21
N PHE A 276 6.72 -10.08 4.39
CA PHE A 276 6.19 -11.12 3.50
C PHE A 276 4.66 -11.09 3.42
N LYS A 277 3.94 -10.72 4.50
CA LYS A 277 2.47 -10.64 4.49
C LYS A 277 1.96 -9.52 3.59
N ARG A 278 2.70 -8.40 3.52
CA ARG A 278 2.35 -7.23 2.69
C ARG A 278 2.97 -7.27 1.30
N SER A 279 3.97 -8.11 1.08
CA SER A 279 4.67 -8.25 -0.20
C SER A 279 4.06 -9.40 -1.00
N GLN A 280 3.41 -9.12 -2.15
CA GLN A 280 2.78 -10.16 -2.96
C GLN A 280 3.80 -10.88 -3.87
N ALA A 281 3.71 -12.21 -3.93
CA ALA A 281 4.53 -13.03 -4.82
C ALA A 281 4.29 -12.66 -6.30
N GLY A 282 5.36 -12.38 -7.04
CA GLY A 282 5.35 -12.10 -8.49
C GLY A 282 5.50 -10.64 -8.91
N GLU A 283 5.41 -9.69 -7.98
CA GLU A 283 5.48 -8.25 -8.30
C GLU A 283 6.92 -7.77 -8.59
N TRP A 284 7.95 -8.49 -8.16
CA TRP A 284 9.32 -7.96 -8.10
C TRP A 284 10.07 -8.01 -9.44
N SER A 285 9.61 -8.83 -10.40
CA SER A 285 10.21 -8.88 -11.75
C SER A 285 10.12 -7.54 -12.51
N SER A 286 9.06 -6.76 -12.26
CA SER A 286 8.90 -5.40 -12.78
C SER A 286 9.42 -4.30 -11.86
N TRP A 287 9.83 -4.66 -10.63
CA TRP A 287 10.30 -3.68 -9.67
C TRP A 287 11.59 -3.01 -10.16
N ARG A 288 11.63 -1.69 -10.09
CA ARG A 288 12.81 -0.88 -10.38
C ARG A 288 13.03 0.03 -9.18
N PRO A 289 14.06 -0.23 -8.33
CA PRO A 289 14.31 0.60 -7.17
C PRO A 289 14.63 2.03 -7.60
N SER A 290 14.06 3.02 -6.89
CA SER A 290 14.35 4.44 -7.11
C SER A 290 15.63 4.89 -6.40
N LYS A 291 16.09 4.14 -5.40
CA LYS A 291 17.32 4.34 -4.64
C LYS A 291 17.95 3.00 -4.26
N PRO A 292 19.25 2.96 -3.93
CA PRO A 292 19.86 1.75 -3.36
C PRO A 292 19.02 1.18 -2.22
N THR A 293 18.80 -0.13 -2.20
CA THR A 293 17.85 -0.77 -1.27
C THR A 293 18.51 -1.90 -0.48
N PHE A 294 18.38 -1.87 0.84
CA PHE A 294 18.88 -2.85 1.80
C PHE A 294 17.71 -3.57 2.47
N ILE A 295 17.58 -4.86 2.19
CA ILE A 295 16.44 -5.68 2.57
C ILE A 295 16.92 -6.69 3.60
N VAL A 296 16.37 -6.63 4.80
CA VAL A 296 16.64 -7.61 5.86
C VAL A 296 15.55 -8.68 5.85
N ILE A 297 15.96 -9.94 5.81
CA ILE A 297 15.08 -11.10 5.90
C ILE A 297 15.45 -11.83 7.19
N ASP A 298 14.64 -11.63 8.23
CA ASP A 298 14.78 -12.36 9.49
C ASP A 298 14.10 -13.72 9.34
N TYR A 299 14.72 -14.78 9.87
CA TYR A 299 14.24 -16.16 9.73
C TYR A 299 14.06 -16.62 8.27
N VAL A 300 15.12 -16.47 7.47
CA VAL A 300 15.11 -16.85 6.04
C VAL A 300 14.73 -18.32 5.78
N GLU A 301 14.88 -19.21 6.77
CA GLU A 301 14.56 -20.64 6.62
C GLU A 301 13.07 -20.92 6.34
N GLU A 302 12.18 -20.09 6.87
CA GLU A 302 10.73 -20.21 6.69
C GLU A 302 10.33 -19.90 5.24
N HIS A 303 11.01 -18.93 4.63
CA HIS A 303 10.73 -18.42 3.29
C HIS A 303 11.84 -18.76 2.28
N ALA A 304 12.60 -19.83 2.50
CA ALA A 304 13.82 -20.13 1.73
C ALA A 304 13.61 -20.14 0.19
N ASP A 305 12.58 -20.85 -0.29
CA ASP A 305 12.27 -20.96 -1.72
C ASP A 305 11.77 -19.62 -2.31
N GLU A 306 10.95 -18.91 -1.55
CA GLU A 306 10.41 -17.60 -1.93
C GLU A 306 11.54 -16.57 -2.05
N VAL A 307 12.41 -16.50 -1.05
CA VAL A 307 13.58 -15.60 -1.03
C VAL A 307 14.53 -15.89 -2.18
N SER A 308 14.79 -17.16 -2.47
CA SER A 308 15.59 -17.56 -3.63
C SER A 308 15.02 -16.99 -4.93
N THR A 309 13.72 -17.20 -5.13
CA THR A 309 12.98 -16.69 -6.30
C THR A 309 13.02 -15.16 -6.38
N LEU A 310 12.89 -14.46 -5.25
CA LEU A 310 12.93 -13.01 -5.19
C LEU A 310 14.31 -12.45 -5.57
N ILE A 311 15.39 -13.02 -5.01
CA ILE A 311 16.77 -12.58 -5.33
C ILE A 311 17.05 -12.77 -6.81
N GLU A 312 16.62 -13.89 -7.39
CA GLU A 312 16.77 -14.14 -8.81
C GLU A 312 16.02 -13.11 -9.67
N GLN A 313 14.75 -12.83 -9.38
CA GLN A 313 13.96 -11.86 -10.15
C GLN A 313 14.61 -10.46 -10.14
N VAL A 314 15.18 -10.07 -9.00
CA VAL A 314 15.91 -8.81 -8.86
C VAL A 314 17.25 -8.87 -9.60
N ALA A 315 17.98 -9.98 -9.53
CA ALA A 315 19.25 -10.16 -10.25
C ALA A 315 19.07 -10.11 -11.78
N GLN A 316 18.02 -10.74 -12.29
CA GLN A 316 17.64 -10.67 -13.71
C GLN A 316 17.29 -9.24 -14.11
N SER A 317 16.49 -8.54 -13.30
CA SER A 317 16.12 -7.14 -13.51
C SER A 317 17.32 -6.18 -13.49
N ALA A 318 18.33 -6.49 -12.68
CA ALA A 318 19.53 -5.68 -12.53
C ALA A 318 20.49 -5.75 -13.74
N GLN A 319 20.23 -6.63 -14.73
CA GLN A 319 21.02 -6.67 -15.96
C GLN A 319 20.85 -5.43 -16.85
N HIS A 320 19.82 -4.62 -16.62
CA HIS A 320 19.59 -3.38 -17.37
C HIS A 320 20.52 -2.25 -16.91
N ALA A 321 21.00 -1.43 -17.86
CA ALA A 321 21.78 -0.24 -17.54
C ALA A 321 20.94 0.71 -16.66
N SER A 322 21.54 1.23 -15.57
CA SER A 322 20.96 2.16 -14.56
C SER A 322 20.17 1.58 -13.38
N PHE A 323 20.27 0.28 -13.06
CA PHE A 323 19.65 -0.29 -11.87
C PHE A 323 20.39 0.11 -10.57
N PRO A 324 19.74 0.65 -9.51
CA PRO A 324 20.39 0.91 -8.22
C PRO A 324 20.83 -0.34 -7.46
N LYS A 325 21.74 -0.21 -6.48
CA LYS A 325 22.25 -1.37 -5.73
C LYS A 325 21.15 -1.99 -4.87
N VAL A 326 21.08 -3.32 -4.84
CA VAL A 326 20.20 -4.06 -3.92
C VAL A 326 21.02 -5.02 -3.07
N ARG A 327 20.73 -5.05 -1.78
CA ARG A 327 21.45 -5.84 -0.77
C ARG A 327 20.45 -6.63 0.05
N PHE A 328 20.64 -7.94 0.12
CA PHE A 328 19.83 -8.84 0.93
C PHE A 328 20.63 -9.33 2.13
N LEU A 329 20.27 -8.90 3.33
CA LEU A 329 20.81 -9.42 4.57
C LEU A 329 19.90 -10.54 5.07
N LEU A 330 20.38 -11.77 4.99
CA LEU A 330 19.66 -12.96 5.44
C LEU A 330 20.08 -13.28 6.87
N LEU A 331 19.15 -13.40 7.80
CA LEU A 331 19.43 -13.76 9.18
C LEU A 331 18.89 -15.16 9.47
N ASN A 332 19.73 -16.00 10.08
CA ASN A 332 19.23 -17.25 10.65
C ASN A 332 19.99 -17.68 11.91
N ARG A 333 19.44 -18.65 12.66
CA ARG A 333 20.10 -19.20 13.86
C ARG A 333 21.33 -20.02 13.50
N ASP A 334 21.17 -20.93 12.56
CA ASP A 334 22.22 -21.76 12.00
C ASP A 334 22.00 -22.02 10.50
N LYS A 335 22.87 -22.83 9.93
CA LYS A 335 22.82 -23.22 8.52
C LYS A 335 22.47 -24.71 8.42
N GLU A 336 21.25 -25.07 8.79
CA GLU A 336 20.74 -26.41 8.50
C GLU A 336 20.72 -26.65 6.97
N VAL A 337 21.28 -27.80 6.57
CA VAL A 337 21.44 -28.19 5.16
C VAL A 337 20.13 -28.11 4.40
N LYS A 338 19.01 -28.60 4.97
CA LYS A 338 17.74 -28.73 4.25
C LYS A 338 17.18 -27.40 3.74
N TRP A 339 17.12 -26.37 4.57
CA TRP A 339 16.58 -25.08 4.12
C TRP A 339 17.59 -24.34 3.25
N PHE A 340 18.89 -24.46 3.55
CA PHE A 340 19.92 -23.80 2.76
C PHE A 340 19.97 -24.36 1.33
N ASP A 341 19.76 -25.67 1.18
CA ASP A 341 19.63 -26.35 -0.11
C ASP A 341 18.41 -25.87 -0.92
N ARG A 342 17.28 -25.61 -0.24
CA ARG A 342 16.10 -24.97 -0.85
C ARG A 342 16.41 -23.55 -1.32
N PHE A 343 17.05 -22.75 -0.47
CA PHE A 343 17.46 -21.39 -0.78
C PHE A 343 18.47 -21.34 -1.95
N TYR A 344 19.49 -22.20 -1.93
CA TYR A 344 20.57 -22.17 -2.92
C TYR A 344 20.16 -22.78 -4.27
N GLY A 345 19.13 -23.63 -4.29
CA GLY A 345 18.59 -24.28 -5.48
C GLY A 345 19.49 -25.40 -6.04
N HIS A 346 18.95 -26.20 -6.96
CA HIS A 346 19.65 -27.35 -7.58
C HIS A 346 19.73 -27.31 -9.13
N ASP A 347 19.14 -26.28 -9.78
CA ASP A 347 19.01 -26.14 -11.24
C ASP A 347 19.55 -24.77 -11.73
N ASP A 348 19.21 -24.27 -12.94
CA ASP A 348 19.72 -22.99 -13.49
C ASP A 348 19.60 -21.78 -12.53
N HIS A 349 18.65 -21.81 -11.58
CA HIS A 349 18.52 -20.91 -10.44
C HIS A 349 19.80 -20.78 -9.58
N THR A 350 20.55 -21.88 -9.41
CA THR A 350 21.81 -21.93 -8.67
C THR A 350 22.85 -20.96 -9.23
N SER A 351 22.82 -20.68 -10.55
CA SER A 351 23.73 -19.71 -11.16
C SER A 351 23.49 -18.29 -10.65
N TRP A 352 22.23 -17.90 -10.43
CA TRP A 352 21.87 -16.57 -9.96
C TRP A 352 22.17 -16.38 -8.48
N ILE A 353 21.82 -17.36 -7.64
CA ILE A 353 22.12 -17.30 -6.21
C ILE A 353 23.63 -17.34 -5.96
N ALA A 354 24.37 -18.19 -6.67
CA ALA A 354 25.83 -18.23 -6.56
C ALA A 354 26.50 -16.93 -7.03
N SER A 355 26.04 -16.33 -8.15
CA SER A 355 26.64 -15.09 -8.69
C SER A 355 26.31 -13.83 -7.89
N THR A 356 25.23 -13.88 -7.09
CA THR A 356 24.83 -12.80 -6.17
C THR A 356 25.32 -13.01 -4.74
N ALA A 357 26.04 -14.09 -4.44
CA ALA A 357 26.70 -14.26 -3.14
C ALA A 357 27.75 -13.14 -2.94
N PHE A 358 27.73 -12.45 -1.80
CA PHE A 358 28.61 -11.30 -1.59
C PHE A 358 30.10 -11.62 -1.70
N VAL A 359 30.81 -10.79 -2.45
CA VAL A 359 32.26 -10.83 -2.66
C VAL A 359 32.86 -9.45 -2.38
N THR A 360 33.99 -9.39 -1.68
CA THR A 360 34.70 -8.13 -1.41
C THR A 360 35.31 -7.53 -2.69
N MET A 361 35.80 -6.29 -2.58
CA MET A 361 36.53 -5.63 -3.68
C MET A 361 37.78 -6.42 -4.13
N GLU A 362 38.41 -7.18 -3.23
CA GLU A 362 39.54 -8.06 -3.52
C GLU A 362 39.13 -9.42 -4.11
N GLY A 363 37.84 -9.66 -4.34
CA GLY A 363 37.34 -10.92 -4.89
C GLY A 363 37.21 -12.05 -3.86
N GLN A 364 37.23 -11.75 -2.56
CA GLN A 364 37.04 -12.76 -1.51
C GLN A 364 35.55 -13.00 -1.25
N ASN A 365 35.10 -14.25 -1.29
CA ASN A 365 33.73 -14.59 -0.90
C ASN A 365 33.55 -14.33 0.61
N ARG A 366 32.61 -13.44 0.94
CA ARG A 366 32.20 -13.05 2.30
C ARG A 366 30.68 -13.12 2.44
N SER A 367 30.05 -14.06 1.73
CA SER A 367 28.60 -14.24 1.75
C SER A 367 28.08 -14.86 3.05
N GLU A 368 28.94 -15.42 3.91
CA GLU A 368 28.53 -16.09 5.15
C GLU A 368 29.31 -15.55 6.35
N HIS A 369 28.58 -15.13 7.37
CA HIS A 369 29.10 -14.53 8.59
C HIS A 369 28.47 -15.20 9.81
N LYS A 370 29.25 -15.33 10.89
CA LYS A 370 28.76 -15.85 12.17
C LYS A 370 29.01 -14.83 13.26
N LEU A 371 27.93 -14.34 13.84
CA LEU A 371 27.96 -13.44 14.99
C LEU A 371 28.61 -14.14 16.18
N LYS A 372 29.52 -13.41 16.83
CA LYS A 372 30.23 -13.88 18.01
C LYS A 372 29.53 -13.38 19.28
N PRO A 373 29.63 -14.12 20.39
CA PRO A 373 29.35 -13.57 21.71
C PRO A 373 30.23 -12.34 21.97
N PHE A 374 29.86 -11.53 22.96
CA PHE A 374 30.73 -10.47 23.45
C PHE A 374 32.03 -11.05 24.01
N ALA A 375 33.13 -10.32 23.83
CA ALA A 375 34.37 -10.61 24.49
C ALA A 375 34.28 -10.20 25.97
N GLN A 376 35.14 -10.79 26.81
CA GLN A 376 35.22 -10.42 28.23
C GLN A 376 35.55 -8.93 28.41
N THR A 377 36.31 -8.34 27.48
CA THR A 377 36.67 -6.92 27.45
C THR A 377 35.48 -5.99 27.24
N ASP A 378 34.40 -6.49 26.64
CA ASP A 378 33.21 -5.70 26.31
C ASP A 378 32.28 -5.53 27.50
N LEU A 379 32.39 -6.40 28.50
CA LEU A 379 31.46 -6.48 29.64
C LEU A 379 31.35 -5.16 30.40
N HIS A 380 32.44 -4.41 30.60
CA HIS A 380 32.36 -3.12 31.29
C HIS A 380 31.43 -2.14 30.56
N THR A 381 31.56 -2.04 29.23
CA THR A 381 30.74 -1.15 28.40
C THR A 381 29.29 -1.60 28.37
N VAL A 382 29.05 -2.90 28.19
CA VAL A 382 27.70 -3.47 28.11
C VAL A 382 26.97 -3.35 29.46
N VAL A 383 27.63 -3.72 30.57
CA VAL A 383 27.06 -3.60 31.93
C VAL A 383 26.76 -2.15 32.26
N ALA A 384 27.65 -1.21 31.92
CA ALA A 384 27.40 0.21 32.12
C ALA A 384 26.15 0.69 31.37
N ALA A 385 25.98 0.29 30.11
CA ALA A 385 24.81 0.63 29.31
C ALA A 385 23.50 0.06 29.89
N ILE A 386 23.53 -1.14 30.45
CA ILE A 386 22.37 -1.77 31.11
C ILE A 386 22.00 -1.01 32.40
N ILE A 387 22.98 -0.69 33.25
CA ILE A 387 22.74 0.06 34.49
C ILE A 387 22.17 1.45 34.19
N GLU A 388 22.70 2.13 33.18
CA GLU A 388 22.19 3.42 32.74
C GLU A 388 20.72 3.33 32.27
N ALA A 389 20.40 2.33 31.44
CA ALA A 389 19.04 2.08 30.98
C ALA A 389 18.07 1.76 32.14
N ARG A 390 18.53 1.01 33.14
CA ARG A 390 17.76 0.70 34.35
C ARG A 390 17.47 1.94 35.18
N ASN A 391 18.46 2.82 35.35
CA ASN A 391 18.35 4.03 36.16
C ASN A 391 17.56 5.15 35.48
N ALA A 392 17.38 5.10 34.16
CA ALA A 392 16.59 6.06 33.40
C ALA A 392 15.07 5.91 33.60
N ILE A 393 14.60 4.89 34.34
CA ILE A 393 13.19 4.68 34.67
C ILE A 393 12.78 5.67 35.79
N PRO A 394 11.75 6.52 35.60
CA PRO A 394 11.24 7.38 36.67
C PRO A 394 10.83 6.53 37.88
N PRO A 395 11.28 6.87 39.11
CA PRO A 395 11.09 5.99 40.24
C PRO A 395 9.62 5.98 40.69
N GLN A 396 8.95 4.84 40.52
CA GLN A 396 7.90 4.41 41.46
C GLN A 396 8.42 3.42 42.53
N THR A 397 9.74 3.16 42.56
CA THR A 397 10.35 2.28 43.57
C THR A 397 11.75 2.79 43.98
N ALA A 398 11.82 4.01 44.53
CA ALA A 398 13.06 4.61 45.04
C ALA A 398 13.59 3.96 46.34
N ASP A 399 12.86 3.04 46.98
CA ASP A 399 13.20 2.55 48.32
C ASP A 399 14.31 1.49 48.38
N ARG A 400 14.75 0.92 47.23
CA ARG A 400 15.77 -0.15 47.25
C ARG A 400 17.21 0.34 47.08
N LEU A 401 17.44 1.51 46.50
CA LEU A 401 18.78 2.11 46.38
C LEU A 401 19.23 2.86 47.64
N ALA A 402 18.28 3.36 48.43
CA ALA A 402 18.57 4.04 49.70
C ALA A 402 19.25 3.09 50.73
N GLN A 403 18.99 1.79 50.65
CA GLN A 403 19.58 0.80 51.57
C GLN A 403 21.06 0.47 51.28
N TRP A 404 21.61 0.87 50.13
CA TRP A 404 23.02 0.65 49.79
C TRP A 404 23.84 1.95 49.69
N GLY A 405 23.21 3.11 49.92
CA GLY A 405 23.86 4.43 49.88
C GLY A 405 24.53 4.90 51.19
N GLU A 406 24.34 4.18 52.30
CA GLU A 406 24.93 4.56 53.59
C GLU A 406 26.00 3.56 54.04
N GLN A 407 27.06 3.35 53.25
CA GLN A 407 28.37 2.91 53.75
C GLN A 407 29.41 2.88 52.64
N SER A 408 30.15 3.98 52.45
CA SER A 408 31.61 3.88 52.24
C SER A 408 32.24 5.28 52.12
N ASN A 409 32.78 5.76 53.23
CA ASN A 409 33.98 6.59 53.23
C ASN A 409 35.19 5.67 52.96
N HIS A 410 36.03 6.08 52.01
CA HIS A 410 37.44 5.71 51.79
C HIS A 410 37.89 4.25 51.99
N THR A 411 38.02 3.51 50.88
CA THR A 411 39.19 2.70 50.48
C THR A 411 38.91 2.15 49.08
N SER A 412 39.94 1.74 48.35
CA SER A 412 39.93 1.32 46.94
C SER A 412 38.87 0.25 46.63
N HIS A 413 37.63 0.67 46.33
CA HIS A 413 36.56 -0.22 45.89
C HIS A 413 36.50 -0.24 44.37
N PRO A 414 36.46 -1.42 43.73
CA PRO A 414 36.11 -1.53 42.32
C PRO A 414 34.76 -0.83 42.08
N SER A 415 34.63 -0.12 40.96
CA SER A 415 33.37 0.51 40.56
C SER A 415 32.24 -0.55 40.61
N MET A 416 30.99 -0.15 40.88
CA MET A 416 29.85 -1.10 40.90
C MET A 416 29.83 -2.01 39.65
N ILE A 417 30.25 -1.45 38.50
CA ILE A 417 30.45 -2.17 37.25
C ILE A 417 31.52 -3.26 37.41
N ASP A 418 32.69 -2.94 37.94
CA ASP A 418 33.77 -3.91 38.17
C ASP A 418 33.32 -5.08 39.06
N GLN A 419 32.50 -4.79 40.09
CA GLN A 419 31.95 -5.82 40.97
C GLN A 419 31.00 -6.75 40.21
N ILE A 420 30.12 -6.20 39.37
CA ILE A 420 29.20 -6.99 38.54
C ILE A 420 29.98 -7.80 37.50
N VAL A 421 30.90 -7.17 36.78
CA VAL A 421 31.76 -7.83 35.77
C VAL A 421 32.56 -8.97 36.41
N SER A 422 33.05 -8.82 37.64
CA SER A 422 33.78 -9.89 38.33
C SER A 422 32.93 -11.15 38.52
N LYS A 423 31.61 -11.02 38.70
CA LYS A 423 30.68 -12.15 38.84
C LYS A 423 30.48 -12.94 37.55
N PHE A 424 30.78 -12.38 36.38
CA PHE A 424 30.74 -13.11 35.11
C PHE A 424 31.89 -14.11 34.95
N SER A 425 32.97 -13.99 35.72
CA SER A 425 34.13 -14.90 35.62
C SER A 425 33.79 -16.37 35.93
N GLY A 426 32.67 -16.62 36.62
CA GLY A 426 32.15 -17.96 36.92
C GLY A 426 30.86 -18.31 36.17
N ALA A 427 30.47 -17.54 35.17
CA ALA A 427 29.25 -17.77 34.41
C ALA A 427 29.35 -19.08 33.60
N MET A 428 28.31 -19.91 33.67
CA MET A 428 28.25 -21.19 32.95
C MET A 428 27.65 -21.07 31.54
N PHE A 429 27.68 -19.87 30.96
CA PHE A 429 26.97 -19.57 29.72
C PHE A 429 27.75 -18.61 28.82
N GLU A 430 27.54 -18.70 27.51
CA GLU A 430 28.17 -17.79 26.55
C GLU A 430 27.66 -16.35 26.72
N LEU A 431 28.56 -15.38 26.58
CA LEU A 431 28.29 -13.94 26.71
C LEU A 431 27.49 -13.37 25.52
N ARG A 432 26.37 -14.00 25.16
CA ARG A 432 25.47 -13.47 24.13
C ARG A 432 24.74 -12.25 24.70
N PRO A 433 24.51 -11.19 23.89
CA PRO A 433 23.96 -9.92 24.38
C PRO A 433 22.72 -10.03 25.27
N LEU A 434 21.74 -10.85 24.89
CA LEU A 434 20.53 -11.05 25.71
C LEU A 434 20.86 -11.59 27.11
N PHE A 435 21.70 -12.62 27.19
CA PHE A 435 22.02 -13.27 28.46
C PHE A 435 22.96 -12.45 29.33
N VAL A 436 23.82 -11.61 28.73
CA VAL A 436 24.56 -10.60 29.49
C VAL A 436 23.58 -9.62 30.15
N ALA A 437 22.57 -9.14 29.42
CA ALA A 437 21.54 -8.26 29.99
C ALA A 437 20.75 -8.93 31.12
N LEU A 438 20.25 -10.16 30.90
CA LEU A 438 19.53 -10.92 31.93
C LEU A 438 20.40 -11.19 33.17
N ALA A 439 21.66 -11.56 32.96
CA ALA A 439 22.59 -11.81 34.06
C ALA A 439 22.93 -10.53 34.85
N THR A 440 23.09 -9.40 34.17
CA THR A 440 23.29 -8.11 34.85
C THR A 440 22.07 -7.77 35.71
N GLU A 441 20.85 -7.89 35.20
CA GLU A 441 19.63 -7.67 36.01
C GLU A 441 19.56 -8.62 37.20
N ALA A 442 19.79 -9.92 36.98
CA ALA A 442 19.79 -10.91 38.04
C ALA A 442 20.81 -10.56 39.16
N VAL A 443 22.02 -10.13 38.80
CA VAL A 443 23.03 -9.69 39.77
C VAL A 443 22.57 -8.45 40.52
N LEU A 444 21.98 -7.48 39.83
CA LEU A 444 21.46 -6.25 40.43
C LEU A 444 20.30 -6.52 41.39
N ASP A 445 19.54 -7.60 41.18
CA ASP A 445 18.50 -8.11 42.07
C ASP A 445 19.03 -9.02 43.19
N GLY A 446 20.35 -9.16 43.29
CA GLY A 446 21.02 -9.91 44.35
C GLY A 446 21.15 -11.41 44.10
N ARG A 447 20.98 -11.88 42.85
CA ARG A 447 21.20 -13.27 42.47
C ARG A 447 22.68 -13.60 42.24
N GLU A 448 23.01 -14.88 42.34
CA GLU A 448 24.35 -15.43 42.05
C GLU A 448 24.38 -16.11 40.68
N LEU A 449 25.34 -15.73 39.82
CA LEU A 449 25.44 -16.25 38.45
C LEU A 449 26.07 -17.64 38.35
N SER A 450 26.81 -18.08 39.36
CA SER A 450 27.52 -19.37 39.37
C SER A 450 26.60 -20.59 39.27
N THR A 451 25.32 -20.41 39.58
CA THR A 451 24.29 -21.46 39.52
C THR A 451 23.38 -21.33 38.30
N MET A 452 23.61 -20.32 37.46
CA MET A 452 22.70 -19.93 36.39
C MET A 452 23.24 -20.28 35.00
N ASN A 453 22.35 -20.77 34.14
CA ASN A 453 22.57 -20.97 32.71
C ASN A 453 21.57 -20.11 31.90
N HIS A 454 21.61 -20.22 30.57
CA HIS A 454 20.70 -19.47 29.68
C HIS A 454 19.22 -19.70 30.00
N GLU A 455 18.82 -20.94 30.29
CA GLU A 455 17.43 -21.29 30.60
C GLU A 455 16.99 -20.70 31.96
N SER A 456 17.79 -20.86 33.02
CA SER A 456 17.44 -20.36 34.35
C SER A 456 17.38 -18.83 34.39
N LEU A 457 18.26 -18.14 33.63
CA LEU A 457 18.21 -16.68 33.49
C LEU A 457 16.91 -16.22 32.81
N ALA A 458 16.52 -16.91 31.73
CA ALA A 458 15.27 -16.60 31.04
C ALA A 458 14.04 -16.89 31.93
N ARG A 459 14.04 -17.99 32.68
CA ARG A 459 12.97 -18.30 33.65
C ARG A 459 12.85 -17.26 34.75
N GLU A 460 13.97 -16.76 35.29
CA GLU A 460 13.95 -15.68 36.29
C GLU A 460 13.31 -14.41 35.71
N ALA A 461 13.66 -14.05 34.47
CA ALA A 461 13.08 -12.90 33.79
C ALA A 461 11.56 -13.06 33.55
N ILE A 462 11.11 -14.24 33.13
CA ILE A 462 9.69 -14.57 32.97
C ILE A 462 8.96 -14.46 34.30
N GLN A 463 9.53 -15.02 35.37
CA GLN A 463 8.93 -14.97 36.71
C GLN A 463 8.81 -13.53 37.22
N HIS A 464 9.81 -12.69 36.95
CA HIS A 464 9.76 -11.27 37.28
C HIS A 464 8.61 -10.56 36.55
N GLU A 465 8.45 -10.77 35.24
CA GLU A 465 7.34 -10.20 34.47
C GLU A 465 5.97 -10.69 34.96
N VAL A 466 5.82 -12.00 35.18
CA VAL A 466 4.57 -12.56 35.71
C VAL A 466 4.24 -11.99 37.09
N ALA A 467 5.24 -11.77 37.95
CA ALA A 467 5.05 -11.12 39.24
C ALA A 467 4.62 -9.65 39.11
N MET A 468 5.09 -8.95 38.07
CA MET A 468 4.61 -7.61 37.73
C MET A 468 3.17 -7.65 37.24
N TRP A 469 2.84 -8.55 36.31
CA TRP A 469 1.48 -8.72 35.79
C TRP A 469 0.46 -9.06 36.87
N ARG A 470 0.86 -9.88 37.86
CA ARG A 470 0.00 -10.27 38.99
C ARG A 470 -0.54 -9.07 39.76
N LYS A 471 0.19 -7.95 39.80
CA LYS A 471 -0.21 -6.72 40.51
C LYS A 471 -1.45 -6.06 39.90
N TYR A 472 -1.77 -6.35 38.64
CA TYR A 472 -2.95 -5.80 37.96
C TYR A 472 -4.24 -6.57 38.27
N PHE A 473 -4.15 -7.75 38.89
CA PHE A 473 -5.31 -8.54 39.26
C PHE A 473 -5.55 -8.54 40.76
N SER A 474 -6.81 -8.33 41.16
CA SER A 474 -7.24 -8.33 42.56
C SER A 474 -8.58 -9.03 42.72
N GLY A 475 -8.88 -9.53 43.91
CA GLY A 475 -10.11 -10.28 44.20
C GLY A 475 -9.95 -11.80 44.13
N GLU A 476 -11.07 -12.50 44.31
CA GLU A 476 -11.12 -13.97 44.48
C GLU A 476 -10.71 -14.76 43.23
N ASN A 477 -10.90 -14.20 42.03
CA ASN A 477 -10.58 -14.85 40.75
C ASN A 477 -9.24 -14.40 40.13
N ALA A 478 -8.44 -13.63 40.86
CA ALA A 478 -7.27 -12.95 40.31
C ALA A 478 -6.20 -13.90 39.70
N ASP A 479 -6.06 -15.11 40.25
CA ASP A 479 -5.12 -16.11 39.71
C ASP A 479 -5.65 -16.76 38.42
N ASP A 480 -6.98 -16.95 38.31
CA ASP A 480 -7.63 -17.44 37.09
C ASP A 480 -7.56 -16.39 35.98
N ASP A 481 -7.83 -15.12 36.31
CA ASP A 481 -7.74 -14.01 35.36
C ASP A 481 -6.31 -13.85 34.83
N LEU A 482 -5.29 -13.92 35.70
CA LEU A 482 -3.88 -13.91 35.28
C LEU A 482 -3.57 -15.08 34.35
N ARG A 483 -3.96 -16.30 34.71
CA ARG A 483 -3.72 -17.50 33.87
C ARG A 483 -4.36 -17.34 32.50
N GLN A 484 -5.57 -16.81 32.43
CA GLN A 484 -6.28 -16.58 31.18
C GLN A 484 -5.52 -15.58 30.29
N HIS A 485 -5.04 -14.47 30.85
CA HIS A 485 -4.23 -13.51 30.09
C HIS A 485 -2.89 -14.11 29.64
N GLN A 486 -2.24 -14.92 30.49
CA GLN A 486 -1.03 -15.64 30.11
C GLN A 486 -1.28 -16.60 28.92
N THR A 487 -2.43 -17.28 28.86
CA THR A 487 -2.80 -18.10 27.70
C THR A 487 -2.92 -17.25 26.43
N LEU A 488 -3.50 -16.06 26.52
CA LEU A 488 -3.62 -15.16 25.38
C LEU A 488 -2.25 -14.65 24.90
N VAL A 489 -1.34 -14.32 25.82
CA VAL A 489 0.07 -13.98 25.51
C VAL A 489 0.77 -15.17 24.87
N ALA A 490 0.57 -16.38 25.38
CA ALA A 490 1.16 -17.59 24.83
C ALA A 490 0.65 -17.86 23.40
N LEU A 491 -0.66 -17.74 23.15
CA LEU A 491 -1.24 -17.85 21.81
C LEU A 491 -0.65 -16.82 20.85
N ALA A 492 -0.58 -15.55 21.28
CA ALA A 492 0.01 -14.48 20.48
C ALA A 492 1.48 -14.76 20.18
N THR A 493 2.23 -15.30 21.15
CA THR A 493 3.64 -15.64 20.95
C THR A 493 3.80 -16.79 19.96
N SER A 494 3.02 -17.86 20.09
CA SER A 494 3.03 -19.00 19.16
C SER A 494 2.55 -18.64 17.75
N ALA A 495 1.71 -17.63 17.60
CA ALA A 495 1.19 -17.16 16.33
C ALA A 495 1.95 -15.95 15.76
N GLU A 496 3.11 -15.58 16.33
CA GLU A 496 3.90 -14.40 15.95
C GLU A 496 3.14 -13.06 15.98
N GLY A 497 2.16 -12.99 16.87
CA GLY A 497 1.19 -11.93 17.02
C GLY A 497 0.10 -11.98 15.94
N PHE A 498 -1.08 -11.48 16.28
CA PHE A 498 -2.25 -11.51 15.39
C PHE A 498 -3.05 -10.21 15.49
N ASP A 499 -3.75 -9.88 14.41
CA ASP A 499 -4.58 -8.69 14.29
C ASP A 499 -5.98 -8.93 14.86
N LEU A 500 -6.63 -7.87 15.34
CA LEU A 500 -7.99 -7.85 15.88
C LEU A 500 -8.95 -6.97 15.04
N PRO A 501 -9.07 -7.18 13.72
CA PRO A 501 -9.82 -6.26 12.85
C PRO A 501 -11.33 -6.21 13.15
N VAL A 502 -11.89 -7.27 13.76
CA VAL A 502 -13.31 -7.37 14.16
C VAL A 502 -13.47 -7.38 15.70
N GLY A 503 -12.41 -7.01 16.40
CA GLY A 503 -12.33 -6.97 17.86
C GLY A 503 -12.27 -8.34 18.56
N TYR A 504 -12.00 -8.30 19.87
CA TYR A 504 -11.73 -9.51 20.67
C TYR A 504 -12.88 -10.50 20.75
N ARG A 505 -14.14 -10.06 20.63
CA ARG A 505 -15.29 -10.97 20.66
C ARG A 505 -15.24 -12.02 19.54
N SER A 506 -14.89 -11.60 18.33
CA SER A 506 -14.76 -12.52 17.20
C SER A 506 -13.63 -13.53 17.44
N LEU A 507 -12.51 -13.08 17.98
CA LEU A 507 -11.41 -13.95 18.37
C LEU A 507 -11.85 -14.95 19.45
N TYR A 508 -12.55 -14.49 20.49
CA TYR A 508 -13.06 -15.37 21.53
C TYR A 508 -13.97 -16.46 20.97
N GLU A 509 -14.90 -16.12 20.08
CA GLU A 509 -15.79 -17.09 19.45
C GLU A 509 -15.02 -18.15 18.63
N GLN A 510 -13.97 -17.73 17.90
CA GLN A 510 -13.07 -18.64 17.17
C GLN A 510 -12.28 -19.56 18.12
N LEU A 511 -11.71 -19.03 19.20
CA LEU A 511 -10.94 -19.80 20.18
C LEU A 511 -11.83 -20.73 21.01
N ALA A 512 -13.04 -20.29 21.36
CA ALA A 512 -14.05 -21.10 22.04
C ALA A 512 -14.50 -22.29 21.17
N ALA A 513 -14.57 -22.12 19.84
CA ALA A 513 -14.87 -23.23 18.93
C ALA A 513 -13.81 -24.36 18.98
N HIS A 514 -12.58 -24.05 19.43
CA HIS A 514 -11.52 -25.03 19.65
C HIS A 514 -11.48 -25.61 21.07
N GLY A 515 -12.29 -25.11 22.01
CA GLY A 515 -12.33 -25.59 23.40
C GLY A 515 -11.44 -24.82 24.38
N LEU A 516 -11.14 -23.54 24.11
CA LEU A 516 -10.33 -22.67 24.98
C LEU A 516 -11.14 -21.67 25.83
N GLU A 517 -12.47 -21.72 25.80
CA GLU A 517 -13.38 -20.72 26.39
C GLU A 517 -13.14 -20.42 27.89
N ASP A 518 -12.67 -21.41 28.65
CA ASP A 518 -12.34 -21.29 30.08
C ASP A 518 -10.87 -20.90 30.33
N SER A 519 -10.03 -21.01 29.30
CA SER A 519 -8.57 -20.81 29.37
C SER A 519 -8.13 -19.44 28.87
N ILE A 520 -9.05 -18.63 28.33
CA ILE A 520 -8.81 -17.26 27.83
C ILE A 520 -9.76 -16.26 28.50
N PRO A 521 -9.46 -14.95 28.47
CA PRO A 521 -10.33 -13.96 29.08
C PRO A 521 -11.71 -13.93 28.40
N PRO A 522 -12.82 -13.77 29.15
CA PRO A 522 -14.14 -13.65 28.55
C PRO A 522 -14.28 -12.31 27.79
N PRO A 523 -15.18 -12.20 26.78
CA PRO A 523 -15.31 -10.98 25.97
C PRO A 523 -15.59 -9.70 26.76
N ARG A 524 -16.26 -9.83 27.92
CA ARG A 524 -16.56 -8.71 28.82
C ARG A 524 -15.30 -8.03 29.38
N THR A 525 -14.17 -8.74 29.44
CA THR A 525 -12.90 -8.21 29.95
C THR A 525 -12.39 -7.04 29.10
N PHE A 526 -12.66 -7.05 27.79
CA PHE A 526 -12.22 -6.01 26.84
C PHE A 526 -13.42 -5.28 26.20
N ALA A 527 -14.55 -5.20 26.90
CA ALA A 527 -15.78 -4.64 26.33
C ALA A 527 -15.75 -3.11 26.15
N HIS A 528 -14.83 -2.41 26.82
CA HIS A 528 -14.77 -0.94 26.85
C HIS A 528 -13.50 -0.40 26.16
N ASP A 529 -12.37 -1.10 26.30
CA ASP A 529 -11.09 -0.83 25.65
C ASP A 529 -10.17 -2.07 25.71
N TYR A 530 -8.96 -1.94 25.14
CA TYR A 530 -7.89 -2.95 25.20
C TYR A 530 -6.78 -2.59 26.19
N ASP A 531 -6.96 -1.57 27.03
CA ASP A 531 -5.90 -1.01 27.90
C ASP A 531 -5.40 -2.04 28.91
N SER A 532 -6.25 -2.99 29.29
CA SER A 532 -5.84 -4.11 30.14
C SER A 532 -4.87 -5.07 29.44
N LEU A 533 -4.95 -5.25 28.11
CA LEU A 533 -3.96 -6.04 27.36
C LEU A 533 -2.60 -5.34 27.31
N GLU A 534 -2.58 -4.02 27.20
CA GLU A 534 -1.34 -3.25 27.11
C GLU A 534 -0.43 -3.46 28.33
N LYS A 535 -1.00 -3.86 29.47
CA LYS A 535 -0.28 -4.18 30.72
C LYS A 535 0.47 -5.52 30.68
N PHE A 536 0.12 -6.43 29.78
CA PHE A 536 0.77 -7.75 29.61
C PHE A 536 1.84 -7.71 28.54
N TYR A 537 1.69 -6.80 27.59
CA TYR A 537 2.68 -6.53 26.57
C TYR A 537 3.42 -5.27 27.01
N SER A 538 4.22 -5.39 28.07
CA SER A 538 5.16 -4.38 28.58
C SER A 538 6.20 -3.91 27.53
N LEU A 539 6.02 -4.31 26.26
CA LEU A 539 6.94 -4.27 25.13
C LEU A 539 6.49 -3.25 24.04
N GLY A 540 5.40 -2.52 24.28
CA GLY A 540 4.80 -1.62 23.29
C GLY A 540 4.13 -2.35 22.11
N ARG A 541 3.18 -1.69 21.45
CA ARG A 541 2.64 -2.15 20.18
C ARG A 541 3.56 -1.69 19.05
N ASP A 542 3.90 -2.61 18.14
CA ASP A 542 4.62 -2.28 16.91
C ASP A 542 3.73 -1.55 15.87
N ASP A 543 2.40 -1.42 16.08
CA ASP A 543 1.45 -0.78 15.15
C ASP A 543 0.11 -0.37 15.84
N ASP A 544 -0.53 0.68 15.29
CA ASP A 544 -1.92 1.23 15.33
C ASP A 544 -3.02 0.74 16.31
N GLY A 545 -2.72 0.03 17.40
CA GLY A 545 -3.70 -0.29 18.46
C GLY A 545 -4.63 -1.50 18.18
N GLU A 546 -4.51 -2.13 17.01
CA GLU A 546 -5.38 -3.24 16.59
C GLU A 546 -4.69 -4.61 16.56
N ARG A 547 -3.41 -4.70 16.93
CA ARG A 547 -2.65 -5.97 16.97
C ARG A 547 -2.29 -6.38 18.40
N ILE A 548 -2.32 -7.70 18.65
CA ILE A 548 -1.69 -8.32 19.82
C ILE A 548 -0.31 -8.85 19.41
N PRO A 549 0.80 -8.32 19.96
CA PRO A 549 2.15 -8.77 19.60
C PRO A 549 2.54 -10.08 20.31
N ALA A 550 3.53 -10.77 19.75
CA ALA A 550 4.21 -11.87 20.43
C ALA A 550 5.07 -11.36 21.61
N LEU A 551 5.26 -12.20 22.64
CA LEU A 551 6.21 -11.92 23.72
C LEU A 551 7.63 -12.02 23.18
N ARG A 552 8.37 -10.91 23.24
CA ARG A 552 9.77 -10.82 22.80
C ARG A 552 10.71 -10.66 23.99
N PRO A 553 11.99 -11.07 23.85
CA PRO A 553 12.62 -11.73 22.69
C PRO A 553 12.18 -13.18 22.53
N ASP A 554 12.30 -13.71 21.32
CA ASP A 554 11.77 -15.02 20.93
C ASP A 554 12.19 -16.15 21.88
N TYR A 555 13.44 -16.17 22.34
CA TYR A 555 13.90 -17.18 23.32
C TYR A 555 13.09 -17.16 24.63
N ILE A 556 12.74 -15.95 25.12
CA ILE A 556 11.93 -15.79 26.33
C ILE A 556 10.47 -16.15 26.03
N GLY A 557 9.96 -15.73 24.87
CA GLY A 557 8.61 -16.06 24.42
C GLY A 557 8.37 -17.56 24.24
N GLU A 558 9.24 -18.24 23.49
CA GLU A 558 9.23 -19.69 23.26
C GLU A 558 9.26 -20.45 24.61
N LEU A 559 10.17 -20.07 25.51
CA LEU A 559 10.27 -20.70 26.83
C LEU A 559 9.02 -20.45 27.68
N PHE A 560 8.46 -19.23 27.64
CA PHE A 560 7.21 -18.90 28.32
C PHE A 560 6.04 -19.76 27.82
N VAL A 561 5.90 -19.95 26.51
CA VAL A 561 4.87 -20.81 25.92
C VAL A 561 5.04 -22.25 26.41
N LEU A 562 6.25 -22.80 26.33
CA LEU A 562 6.53 -24.17 26.78
C LEU A 562 6.22 -24.35 28.27
N ASP A 563 6.64 -23.41 29.11
CA ASP A 563 6.38 -23.42 30.54
C ASP A 563 4.89 -23.32 30.86
N HIS A 564 4.15 -22.46 30.16
CA HIS A 564 2.70 -22.30 30.36
C HIS A 564 1.93 -23.55 29.93
N LEU A 565 2.31 -24.16 28.80
CA LEU A 565 1.74 -25.42 28.33
C LEU A 565 1.99 -26.58 29.32
N GLN A 566 3.18 -26.62 29.91
CA GLN A 566 3.56 -27.66 30.87
C GLN A 566 3.03 -27.41 32.28
N SER A 567 2.78 -26.17 32.69
CA SER A 567 2.38 -25.81 34.07
C SER A 567 0.88 -25.59 34.22
N SER A 568 0.28 -24.82 33.30
CA SER A 568 -1.08 -24.28 33.38
C SER A 568 -2.05 -24.99 32.44
N LEU A 569 -1.62 -25.39 31.24
CA LEU A 569 -2.44 -26.06 30.23
C LEU A 569 -2.11 -27.55 30.10
N LYS A 570 -1.93 -28.25 31.23
CA LYS A 570 -1.45 -29.65 31.28
C LYS A 570 -2.38 -30.67 30.61
N THR A 571 -3.66 -30.34 30.46
CA THR A 571 -4.67 -31.29 29.97
C THR A 571 -4.50 -31.53 28.47
N PRO A 572 -4.35 -32.78 27.98
CA PRO A 572 -4.11 -33.06 26.56
C PRO A 572 -5.20 -32.57 25.60
N SER A 573 -6.45 -32.41 26.06
CA SER A 573 -7.50 -31.77 25.25
C SER A 573 -7.26 -30.28 25.07
N ILE A 574 -6.85 -29.58 26.14
CA ILE A 574 -6.56 -28.14 26.13
C ILE A 574 -5.28 -27.85 25.31
N GLN A 575 -4.25 -28.70 25.40
CA GLN A 575 -3.05 -28.55 24.55
C GLN A 575 -3.37 -28.70 23.06
N ARG A 576 -4.26 -29.63 22.69
CA ARG A 576 -4.74 -29.78 21.31
C ARG A 576 -5.58 -28.57 20.88
N ALA A 577 -6.43 -28.05 21.76
CA ALA A 577 -7.19 -26.84 21.52
C ALA A 577 -6.28 -25.63 21.29
N PHE A 578 -5.21 -25.50 22.10
CA PHE A 578 -4.17 -24.48 21.95
C PHE A 578 -3.49 -24.58 20.59
N ALA A 579 -2.97 -25.75 20.22
CA ALA A 579 -2.29 -25.94 18.93
C ALA A 579 -3.22 -25.68 17.72
N ALA A 580 -4.47 -26.16 17.78
CA ALA A 580 -5.45 -25.89 16.73
C ALA A 580 -5.77 -24.39 16.60
N SER A 581 -5.86 -23.68 17.74
CA SER A 581 -6.08 -22.25 17.76
C SER A 581 -4.91 -21.47 17.19
N THR A 582 -3.67 -21.83 17.53
CA THR A 582 -2.45 -21.23 16.95
C THR A 582 -2.45 -21.37 15.44
N LEU A 583 -2.71 -22.57 14.90
CA LEU A 583 -2.79 -22.81 13.45
C LEU A 583 -3.92 -22.00 12.78
N ALA A 584 -5.05 -21.82 13.47
CA ALA A 584 -6.15 -21.02 12.94
C ALA A 584 -5.82 -19.52 12.90
N LEU A 585 -4.98 -19.03 13.82
CA LEU A 585 -4.51 -17.64 13.87
C LEU A 585 -3.33 -17.38 12.94
N HIS A 586 -2.49 -18.39 12.72
CA HIS A 586 -1.35 -18.32 11.82
C HIS A 586 -1.23 -19.62 11.00
N PRO A 587 -1.97 -19.73 9.87
CA PRO A 587 -2.01 -20.96 9.06
C PRO A 587 -0.65 -21.39 8.51
N GLU A 588 0.27 -20.43 8.36
CA GLU A 588 1.64 -20.65 7.87
C GLU A 588 2.67 -20.82 9.01
N GLY A 589 2.24 -20.76 10.28
CA GLY A 589 3.13 -20.72 11.45
C GLY A 589 3.58 -22.08 11.93
N VAL A 590 4.80 -22.15 12.47
CA VAL A 590 5.54 -23.40 12.73
C VAL A 590 5.90 -23.62 14.22
N LEU A 591 5.55 -22.72 15.15
CA LEU A 591 5.91 -22.86 16.58
C LEU A 591 5.29 -24.07 17.28
#